data_AF-A0A219AN45-F1
#
_entry.id   AF-A0A219AN45-F1
#
_cell.length_a   1.000
_cell.length_b   1.000
_cell.length_c   1.000
_cell.angle_alpha   90.00
_cell.angle_beta   90.00
_cell.angle_gamma   90.00
#
_symmetry.space_group_name_H-M   'P 1'
#
loop_
_entity.id
_entity.type
_entity.pdbx_description
1 polymer ?
#
loop_
_entity_poly.entity_id
_entity_poly.type
_entity_poly.pdbx_seq_one_letter_code
_entity_poly.pdbx_strand_id
1 'polypeptide(L)'
;MIQLNYNIKLYRKNLKKILKPTDTVIELGCHVGGSSKIIAEIIKEGKLIAIDNSPEAVPKMKKLEKEYSNIEFISGDVRLHNIIKEACKLTEKCNLLSVDLGGGYHPDTVFKVFYIWSSTFKPRDSIIRNKGLIDFVNTSKVEENLNSKNGYLDSYGDEGIPPQIKEFNLWTNSLKNK
;
A
#
# COMPACT_ATOMS: atom_id res chain seq x y z
N MET A 1 -0.42 -11.56 7.34
CA MET A 1 -1.37 -12.15 6.36
C MET A 1 -1.71 -11.14 5.27
N ILE A 2 -2.04 -11.58 4.05
CA ILE A 2 -2.44 -10.70 2.93
C ILE A 2 -3.96 -10.78 2.73
N GLN A 3 -4.65 -9.64 2.76
CA GLN A 3 -6.11 -9.55 2.68
C GLN A 3 -6.55 -8.73 1.47
N LEU A 4 -7.45 -9.28 0.65
CA LEU A 4 -7.97 -8.62 -0.55
C LEU A 4 -9.40 -8.10 -0.31
N ASN A 5 -9.67 -6.85 -0.70
CA ASN A 5 -11.00 -6.25 -0.68
C ASN A 5 -11.29 -5.46 -1.97
N TYR A 6 -12.56 -5.19 -2.26
CA TYR A 6 -12.94 -4.30 -3.37
C TYR A 6 -13.86 -3.18 -2.88
N ASN A 7 -14.89 -3.54 -2.11
CA ASN A 7 -15.80 -2.56 -1.53
C ASN A 7 -15.07 -1.71 -0.47
N ILE A 8 -15.11 -0.38 -0.60
CA ILE A 8 -14.43 0.54 0.29
C ILE A 8 -14.92 0.48 1.74
N LYS A 9 -16.21 0.19 1.97
CA LYS A 9 -16.76 0.04 3.32
C LYS A 9 -16.20 -1.21 3.99
N LEU A 10 -16.09 -2.31 3.23
CA LEU A 10 -15.50 -3.55 3.74
C LEU A 10 -13.99 -3.38 3.98
N TYR A 11 -13.28 -2.72 3.07
CA TYR A 11 -11.87 -2.36 3.23
C TYR A 11 -11.63 -1.60 4.54
N ARG A 12 -12.36 -0.50 4.77
CA ARG A 12 -12.26 0.30 6.00
C ARG A 12 -12.69 -0.46 7.25
N LYS A 13 -13.69 -1.34 7.14
CA LYS A 13 -14.10 -2.23 8.25
C LYS A 13 -12.97 -3.20 8.61
N ASN A 14 -12.26 -3.74 7.63
CA ASN A 14 -11.17 -4.68 7.86
C ASN A 14 -9.90 -3.97 8.37
N LEU A 15 -9.59 -2.77 7.88
CA LEU A 15 -8.54 -1.91 8.45
C LEU A 15 -8.71 -1.79 9.98
N LYS A 16 -9.92 -1.46 10.45
CA LYS A 16 -10.24 -1.33 11.87
C LYS A 16 -10.01 -2.60 12.69
N LYS A 17 -10.08 -3.79 12.07
CA LYS A 17 -9.88 -5.07 12.75
C LYS A 17 -8.41 -5.47 12.83
N ILE A 18 -7.60 -5.05 11.86
CA ILE A 18 -6.20 -5.46 11.73
C ILE A 18 -5.27 -4.52 12.50
N LEU A 19 -5.58 -3.22 12.49
CA LEU A 19 -4.75 -2.18 13.08
C LEU A 19 -4.65 -2.30 14.60
N LYS A 20 -3.44 -2.05 15.10
CA LYS A 20 -3.12 -1.92 16.52
C LYS A 20 -2.64 -0.49 16.84
N PRO A 21 -2.83 0.02 18.07
CA PRO A 21 -2.48 1.40 18.42
C PRO A 21 -1.04 1.83 18.16
N THR A 22 -0.10 0.88 18.17
CA THR A 22 1.34 1.11 17.98
C THR A 22 1.83 0.77 16.57
N ASP A 23 0.93 0.43 15.64
CA ASP A 23 1.34 -0.02 14.31
C ASP A 23 1.99 1.13 13.51
N THR A 24 3.11 0.85 12.86
CA THR A 24 3.62 1.64 11.74
C THR A 24 2.92 1.20 10.46
N VAL A 25 2.28 2.12 9.77
CA VAL A 25 1.45 1.86 8.59
C VAL A 25 2.01 2.61 7.39
N ILE A 26 2.11 1.92 6.26
CA ILE A 26 2.36 2.55 4.96
C ILE A 26 1.07 2.45 4.15
N GLU A 27 0.53 3.59 3.72
CA GLU A 27 -0.67 3.68 2.88
C GLU A 27 -0.31 4.19 1.48
N LEU A 28 -0.58 3.37 0.47
CA LEU A 28 -0.35 3.65 -0.94
C LEU A 28 -1.67 4.02 -1.61
N GLY A 29 -1.79 5.24 -2.14
CA GLY A 29 -3.02 5.75 -2.75
C GLY A 29 -3.99 6.34 -1.72
N CYS A 30 -3.53 7.25 -0.86
CA CYS A 30 -4.37 7.82 0.20
C CYS A 30 -5.44 8.81 -0.28
N HIS A 31 -5.31 9.32 -1.52
CA HIS A 31 -6.15 10.38 -2.10
C HIS A 31 -6.34 11.54 -1.10
N VAL A 32 -7.56 12.01 -0.88
CA VAL A 32 -7.89 13.08 0.07
C VAL A 32 -7.93 12.64 1.55
N GLY A 33 -7.41 11.45 1.90
CA GLY A 33 -7.16 11.05 3.29
C GLY A 33 -8.32 10.39 4.03
N GLY A 34 -9.35 9.91 3.33
CA GLY A 34 -10.54 9.31 3.95
C GLY A 34 -10.25 8.04 4.74
N SER A 35 -9.29 7.23 4.29
CA SER A 35 -8.80 6.05 5.02
C SER A 35 -7.66 6.42 5.97
N SER A 36 -6.79 7.36 5.58
CA SER A 36 -5.71 7.91 6.44
C SER A 36 -6.21 8.42 7.77
N LYS A 37 -7.32 9.17 7.80
CA LYS A 37 -7.94 9.66 9.04
C LYS A 37 -8.34 8.51 9.96
N ILE A 38 -8.97 7.46 9.41
CA ILE A 38 -9.39 6.28 10.18
C ILE A 38 -8.18 5.58 10.76
N ILE A 39 -7.11 5.44 9.96
CA ILE A 39 -5.86 4.81 10.41
C ILE A 39 -5.28 5.64 11.57
N ALA A 40 -5.07 6.94 11.39
CA ALA A 40 -4.46 7.84 12.37
C ALA A 40 -5.20 7.89 13.71
N GLU A 41 -6.54 7.83 13.70
CA GLU A 41 -7.37 7.77 14.91
C GLU A 41 -7.15 6.48 15.73
N ILE A 42 -6.77 5.40 15.07
CA ILE A 42 -6.54 4.09 15.69
C ILE A 42 -5.09 3.96 16.16
N ILE A 43 -4.12 4.33 15.32
CA ILE A 43 -2.68 4.17 15.57
C ILE A 43 -2.09 5.31 16.42
N LYS A 44 -2.71 5.63 17.55
CA LYS A 44 -2.38 6.82 18.36
C LYS A 44 -0.91 6.90 18.82
N GLU A 45 -0.26 5.75 18.99
CA GLU A 45 1.15 5.62 19.40
C GLU A 45 2.04 5.13 18.24
N GLY A 46 1.44 4.91 17.08
CA GLY A 46 2.11 4.46 15.87
C GLY A 46 2.44 5.61 14.93
N LYS A 47 2.73 5.25 13.67
CA LYS A 47 3.05 6.19 12.60
C LYS A 47 2.35 5.79 11.31
N LEU A 48 1.74 6.74 10.62
CA LEU A 48 1.20 6.57 9.27
C LEU A 48 2.07 7.33 8.28
N ILE A 49 2.63 6.61 7.30
CA ILE A 49 3.26 7.18 6.12
C ILE A 49 2.26 7.02 4.96
N ALA A 50 1.64 8.12 4.55
CA ALA A 50 0.62 8.15 3.50
C ALA A 50 1.20 8.72 2.21
N ILE A 51 0.96 8.05 1.09
CA ILE A 51 1.56 8.41 -0.20
C ILE A 51 0.47 8.52 -1.27
N ASP A 52 0.51 9.61 -2.04
CA ASP A 52 -0.36 9.82 -3.19
C ASP A 52 0.26 10.82 -4.17
N ASN A 53 -0.03 10.67 -5.47
CA ASN A 53 0.49 11.55 -6.53
C ASN A 53 -0.53 12.56 -7.05
N SER A 54 -1.78 12.50 -6.59
CA SER A 54 -2.82 13.41 -7.05
C SER A 54 -2.61 14.83 -6.49
N PRO A 55 -2.70 15.88 -7.32
CA PRO A 55 -2.56 17.27 -6.85
C PRO A 55 -3.56 17.64 -5.74
N GLU A 56 -4.77 17.08 -5.79
CA GLU A 56 -5.84 17.30 -4.80
C GLU A 56 -5.55 16.68 -3.43
N ALA A 57 -4.70 15.64 -3.35
CA ALA A 57 -4.29 15.05 -2.08
C ALA A 57 -3.45 16.02 -1.26
N VAL A 58 -2.55 16.78 -1.89
CA VAL A 58 -1.56 17.64 -1.21
C VAL A 58 -2.18 18.58 -0.16
N PRO A 59 -3.14 19.46 -0.50
CA PRO A 59 -3.71 20.37 0.50
C PRO A 59 -4.51 19.64 1.58
N LYS A 60 -5.15 18.51 1.25
CA LYS A 60 -5.98 17.73 2.19
C LYS A 60 -5.12 16.96 3.19
N MET A 61 -4.07 16.32 2.71
CA MET A 61 -3.13 15.57 3.54
C MET A 61 -2.27 16.49 4.40
N LYS A 62 -1.80 17.63 3.86
CA LYS A 62 -1.09 18.65 4.66
C LYS A 62 -1.97 19.23 5.78
N LYS A 63 -3.29 19.29 5.59
CA LYS A 63 -4.22 19.65 6.66
C LYS A 63 -4.32 18.52 7.71
N LEU A 64 -4.43 17.27 7.28
CA LEU A 64 -4.47 16.12 8.18
C LEU A 64 -3.17 15.96 9.00
N GLU A 65 -1.99 16.21 8.42
CA GLU A 65 -0.71 16.22 9.17
C GLU A 65 -0.68 17.26 10.30
N LYS A 66 -1.40 18.38 10.15
CA LYS A 66 -1.54 19.38 11.22
C LYS A 66 -2.52 18.93 12.32
N GLU A 67 -3.52 18.15 11.96
CA GLU A 67 -4.53 17.63 12.89
C GLU A 67 -4.04 16.38 13.63
N TYR A 68 -3.20 15.58 12.99
CA TYR A 68 -2.71 14.30 13.48
C TYR A 68 -1.18 14.25 13.36
N SER A 69 -0.50 14.38 14.50
CA SER A 69 0.98 14.40 14.57
C SER A 69 1.65 13.08 14.18
N ASN A 70 0.88 11.99 14.10
CA ASN A 70 1.33 10.66 13.70
C ASN A 70 1.21 10.41 12.18
N ILE A 71 0.81 11.41 11.38
CA ILE A 71 0.75 11.31 9.92
C ILE A 71 1.98 11.99 9.31
N GLU A 72 2.57 11.33 8.32
CA GLU A 72 3.56 11.89 7.42
C GLU A 72 3.14 11.63 5.96
N PHE A 73 3.04 12.69 5.17
CA PHE A 73 2.57 12.64 3.79
C PHE A 73 3.70 12.87 2.79
N ILE A 74 3.85 11.91 1.88
CA ILE A 74 4.74 11.99 0.72
C ILE A 74 3.88 12.20 -0.54
N SER A 75 4.14 13.28 -1.27
CA SER A 75 3.53 13.48 -2.58
C SER A 75 4.38 12.80 -3.66
N GLY A 76 3.85 11.76 -4.28
CA GLY A 76 4.60 11.02 -5.28
C GLY A 76 3.93 9.76 -5.78
N ASP A 77 4.40 9.31 -6.95
CA ASP A 77 3.91 8.07 -7.58
C ASP A 77 4.59 6.86 -6.93
N VAL A 78 3.81 6.01 -6.28
CA VAL A 78 4.25 4.80 -5.56
C VAL A 78 4.98 3.78 -6.45
N ARG A 79 4.90 3.94 -7.78
CA ARG A 79 5.63 3.12 -8.76
C ARG A 79 7.07 3.57 -8.94
N LEU A 80 7.42 4.78 -8.49
CA LEU A 80 8.76 5.32 -8.68
C LEU A 80 9.69 4.95 -7.53
N HIS A 81 10.90 4.52 -7.88
CA HIS A 81 11.91 4.07 -6.93
C HIS A 81 12.33 5.16 -5.92
N ASN A 82 12.33 6.43 -6.32
CA ASN A 82 12.64 7.54 -5.41
C ASN A 82 11.60 7.69 -4.28
N ILE A 83 10.33 7.34 -4.53
CA ILE A 83 9.26 7.41 -3.52
C ILE A 83 9.43 6.30 -2.48
N ILE A 84 9.84 5.10 -2.90
CA ILE A 84 10.21 4.03 -1.97
C ILE A 84 11.40 4.46 -1.10
N LYS A 85 12.44 5.05 -1.72
CA LYS A 85 13.60 5.58 -0.98
C LYS A 85 13.21 6.65 0.04
N GLU A 86 12.25 7.51 -0.29
CA GLU A 86 11.74 8.52 0.62
C GLU A 86 11.04 7.87 1.83
N ALA A 87 10.18 6.89 1.60
CA ALA A 87 9.56 6.12 2.68
C ALA A 87 10.59 5.35 3.53
N CYS A 88 11.66 4.81 2.94
CA CYS A 88 12.74 4.13 3.67
C CYS A 88 13.49 5.06 4.64
N LYS A 89 13.54 6.38 4.37
CA LYS A 89 14.13 7.35 5.31
C LYS A 89 13.26 7.51 6.57
N LEU A 90 11.98 7.17 6.48
CA LEU A 90 11.00 7.36 7.55
C LEU A 90 10.80 6.11 8.40
N THR A 91 10.99 4.93 7.79
CA THR A 91 10.95 3.64 8.46
C THR A 91 11.62 2.56 7.61
N GLU A 92 12.23 1.56 8.25
CA GLU A 92 12.79 0.38 7.58
C GLU A 92 11.79 -0.77 7.48
N LYS A 93 10.72 -0.73 8.28
CA LYS A 93 9.69 -1.77 8.34
C LYS A 93 8.32 -1.19 8.59
N CYS A 94 7.27 -1.92 8.27
CA CYS A 94 5.92 -1.57 8.69
C CYS A 94 5.21 -2.77 9.33
N ASN A 95 4.15 -2.50 10.09
CA ASN A 95 3.25 -3.51 10.61
C ASN A 95 2.11 -3.78 9.63
N LEU A 96 1.59 -2.73 8.99
CA LEU A 96 0.56 -2.84 7.96
C LEU A 96 0.99 -2.12 6.68
N LEU A 97 0.86 -2.81 5.55
CA LEU A 97 0.87 -2.19 4.23
C LEU A 97 -0.56 -2.12 3.69
N SER A 98 -1.02 -0.90 3.39
CA SER A 98 -2.36 -0.58 2.91
C SER A 98 -2.26 -0.12 1.45
N VAL A 99 -2.82 -0.89 0.50
CA VAL A 99 -2.72 -0.61 -0.94
C VAL A 99 -4.10 -0.30 -1.51
N ASP A 100 -4.39 0.96 -1.82
CA ASP A 100 -5.65 1.42 -2.44
C ASP A 100 -5.39 2.38 -3.61
N LEU A 101 -4.92 1.85 -4.74
CA LEU A 101 -4.68 2.63 -5.96
C LEU A 101 -5.95 2.84 -6.80
N GLY A 102 -7.12 2.76 -6.16
CA GLY A 102 -8.43 2.67 -6.82
C GLY A 102 -8.83 1.22 -7.10
N GLY A 103 -9.94 0.78 -6.54
CA GLY A 103 -10.35 -0.64 -6.56
C GLY A 103 -10.57 -1.28 -7.94
N GLY A 104 -10.64 -0.49 -9.02
CA GLY A 104 -10.74 -0.96 -10.41
C GLY A 104 -9.44 -0.87 -11.21
N TYR A 105 -8.33 -0.44 -10.60
CA TYR A 105 -7.04 -0.33 -11.28
C TYR A 105 -6.55 -1.70 -11.77
N HIS A 106 -5.68 -1.70 -12.78
CA HIS A 106 -5.19 -2.94 -13.38
C HIS A 106 -4.50 -3.85 -12.33
N PRO A 107 -4.90 -5.14 -12.23
CA PRO A 107 -4.45 -6.03 -11.15
C PRO A 107 -2.95 -6.29 -11.17
N ASP A 108 -2.33 -6.33 -12.36
CA ASP A 108 -0.90 -6.48 -12.56
C ASP A 108 -0.09 -5.33 -11.95
N THR A 109 -0.55 -4.09 -12.11
CA THR A 109 0.09 -2.90 -11.54
C THR A 109 -0.01 -2.92 -10.02
N VAL A 110 -1.21 -3.21 -9.50
CA VAL A 110 -1.43 -3.29 -8.05
C VAL A 110 -0.58 -4.39 -7.44
N PHE A 111 -0.51 -5.55 -8.08
CA PHE A 111 0.33 -6.66 -7.62
C PHE A 111 1.82 -6.30 -7.62
N LYS A 112 2.33 -5.65 -8.68
CA LYS A 112 3.74 -5.21 -8.72
C LYS A 112 4.07 -4.20 -7.64
N VAL A 113 3.19 -3.20 -7.42
CA VAL A 113 3.37 -2.24 -6.34
C VAL A 113 3.36 -2.96 -4.99
N PHE A 114 2.35 -3.79 -4.73
CA PHE A 114 2.30 -4.60 -3.51
C PHE A 114 3.57 -5.42 -3.32
N TYR A 115 4.02 -6.14 -4.35
CA TYR A 115 5.20 -6.99 -4.32
C TYR A 115 6.43 -6.21 -3.86
N ILE A 116 6.74 -5.11 -4.53
CA ILE A 116 7.94 -4.30 -4.24
C ILE A 116 7.87 -3.68 -2.84
N TRP A 117 6.72 -3.10 -2.47
CA TRP A 117 6.59 -2.43 -1.17
C TRP A 117 6.57 -3.45 -0.02
N SER A 118 5.87 -4.56 -0.17
CA SER A 118 5.83 -5.60 0.86
C SER A 118 7.16 -6.34 0.99
N SER A 119 7.89 -6.57 -0.11
CA SER A 119 9.24 -7.12 -0.06
C SER A 119 10.23 -6.13 0.59
N THR A 120 10.00 -4.83 0.49
CA THR A 120 10.86 -3.81 1.11
C THR A 120 10.61 -3.68 2.61
N PHE A 121 9.35 -3.48 3.01
CA PHE A 121 9.01 -3.07 4.38
C PHE A 121 8.56 -4.22 5.30
N LYS A 122 8.50 -5.45 4.79
CA LYS A 122 8.20 -6.67 5.55
C LYS A 122 6.98 -6.55 6.49
N PRO A 123 5.80 -6.15 5.98
CA PRO A 123 4.61 -6.00 6.80
C PRO A 123 4.23 -7.29 7.52
N ARG A 124 3.75 -7.17 8.77
CA ARG A 124 3.01 -8.25 9.46
C ARG A 124 1.76 -8.60 8.67
N ASP A 125 1.01 -7.59 8.25
CA ASP A 125 -0.21 -7.73 7.48
C ASP A 125 -0.23 -6.79 6.27
N SER A 126 -0.87 -7.22 5.20
CA SER A 126 -1.18 -6.35 4.06
C SER A 126 -2.65 -6.38 3.76
N ILE A 127 -3.19 -5.24 3.37
CA ILE A 127 -4.55 -5.12 2.87
C ILE A 127 -4.53 -4.42 1.51
N ILE A 128 -5.14 -5.05 0.51
CA ILE A 128 -5.08 -4.61 -0.88
C ILE A 128 -6.51 -4.42 -1.37
N ARG A 129 -6.81 -3.25 -1.93
CA ARG A 129 -8.08 -2.97 -2.57
C ARG A 129 -7.98 -3.16 -4.09
N ASN A 130 -8.44 -4.30 -4.61
CA ASN A 130 -8.45 -4.55 -6.06
C ASN A 130 -9.49 -5.61 -6.47
N LYS A 131 -10.33 -5.31 -7.46
CA LYS A 131 -11.33 -6.25 -8.01
C LYS A 131 -10.70 -7.42 -8.76
N GLY A 132 -9.71 -7.15 -9.62
CA GLY A 132 -9.10 -8.15 -10.49
C GLY A 132 -8.31 -9.22 -9.74
N LEU A 133 -7.60 -8.85 -8.67
CA LEU A 133 -6.91 -9.82 -7.82
C LEU A 133 -7.88 -10.74 -7.08
N ILE A 134 -9.02 -10.21 -6.63
CA ILE A 134 -10.07 -11.03 -6.01
C ILE A 134 -10.65 -12.00 -7.03
N ASP A 135 -10.94 -11.52 -8.23
CA ASP A 135 -11.45 -12.35 -9.31
C ASP A 135 -10.48 -13.49 -9.65
N PHE A 136 -9.19 -13.16 -9.83
CA PHE A 136 -8.14 -14.15 -10.06
C PHE A 136 -8.07 -15.20 -8.95
N VAL A 137 -8.01 -14.78 -7.67
CA VAL A 137 -7.94 -15.72 -6.54
C VAL A 137 -9.16 -16.62 -6.45
N ASN A 138 -10.36 -16.07 -6.64
CA ASN A 138 -11.60 -16.83 -6.52
C ASN A 138 -11.85 -17.81 -7.68
N THR A 139 -11.19 -17.60 -8.83
CA THR A 139 -11.37 -18.41 -10.04
C THR A 139 -10.20 -19.35 -10.31
N SER A 140 -9.09 -19.19 -9.59
CA SER A 140 -7.91 -20.04 -9.73
C SER A 140 -8.07 -21.39 -9.04
N LYS A 141 -7.52 -22.44 -9.64
CA LYS A 141 -7.26 -23.73 -8.98
C LYS A 141 -5.76 -23.84 -8.70
N VAL A 142 -5.41 -24.17 -7.47
CA VAL A 142 -4.02 -24.28 -7.03
C VAL A 142 -3.73 -25.73 -6.65
N GLU A 143 -2.68 -26.31 -7.23
CA GLU A 143 -2.24 -27.69 -6.95
C GLU A 143 -1.10 -27.74 -5.91
N GLU A 144 -0.37 -26.64 -5.72
CA GLU A 144 0.77 -26.54 -4.80
C GLU A 144 0.41 -25.85 -3.49
N ASN A 145 1.04 -26.27 -2.39
CA ASN A 145 0.78 -25.71 -1.05
C ASN A 145 1.74 -24.56 -0.71
N LEU A 146 1.79 -23.52 -1.55
CA LEU A 146 2.58 -22.30 -1.31
C LEU A 146 1.73 -21.23 -0.62
N ASN A 147 2.08 -20.89 0.63
CA ASN A 147 1.34 -19.90 1.42
C ASN A 147 2.31 -18.98 2.17
N SER A 148 1.85 -17.78 2.49
CA SER A 148 2.59 -16.83 3.31
C SER A 148 1.90 -16.59 4.64
N LYS A 149 2.68 -16.55 5.73
CA LYS A 149 2.18 -16.20 7.07
C LYS A 149 2.26 -14.70 7.33
N ASN A 150 3.08 -13.99 6.57
CA ASN A 150 3.30 -12.55 6.70
C ASN A 150 2.41 -11.72 5.77
N GLY A 151 2.58 -10.40 5.78
CA GLY A 151 1.94 -9.45 4.86
C GLY A 151 2.65 -9.36 3.51
N TYR A 152 3.67 -10.15 3.27
CA TYR A 152 4.42 -10.23 2.02
C TYR A 152 4.48 -11.68 1.56
N LEU A 153 4.93 -11.91 0.33
CA LEU A 153 5.13 -13.27 -0.17
C LEU A 153 6.39 -13.87 0.47
N ASP A 154 6.23 -14.88 1.32
CA ASP A 154 7.34 -15.52 2.06
C ASP A 154 8.39 -16.10 1.10
N SER A 155 7.98 -16.59 -0.07
CA SER A 155 8.87 -17.09 -1.12
C SER A 155 9.74 -16.01 -1.78
N TYR A 156 9.41 -14.74 -1.59
CA TYR A 156 10.16 -13.58 -2.11
C TYR A 156 10.58 -12.63 -0.97
N GLY A 157 10.69 -13.19 0.24
CA GLY A 157 11.05 -12.49 1.47
C GLY A 157 12.45 -11.88 1.48
N ASP A 158 13.36 -12.23 0.58
CA ASP A 158 14.75 -11.75 0.65
C ASP A 158 15.23 -11.06 -0.63
N GLU A 159 14.32 -10.79 -1.58
CA GLU A 159 14.64 -10.16 -2.87
C GLU A 159 15.03 -8.67 -2.77
N GLY A 160 14.88 -8.06 -1.58
CA GLY A 160 15.24 -6.67 -1.32
C GLY A 160 14.46 -5.64 -2.16
N ILE A 161 15.05 -4.45 -2.31
CA ILE A 161 14.56 -3.43 -3.24
C ILE A 161 15.19 -3.72 -4.61
N PRO A 162 14.39 -4.00 -5.67
CA PRO A 162 14.94 -4.19 -7.00
C PRO A 162 15.80 -2.97 -7.41
N PRO A 163 17.05 -3.16 -7.85
CA PRO A 163 18.00 -2.07 -8.09
C PRO A 163 17.53 -1.09 -9.17
N GLN A 164 16.66 -1.54 -10.08
CA GLN A 164 15.94 -0.70 -11.03
C GLN A 164 14.56 -1.28 -11.28
N ILE A 165 13.50 -0.51 -11.02
CA ILE A 165 12.13 -0.91 -11.40
C ILE A 165 11.91 -0.56 -12.88
N LYS A 166 12.66 -1.22 -13.77
CA LYS A 166 12.60 -0.95 -15.22
C LYS A 166 11.20 -1.19 -15.77
N GLU A 167 10.43 -2.10 -15.18
CA GLU A 167 9.09 -2.44 -15.66
C GLU A 167 8.11 -1.26 -15.60
N PHE A 168 8.21 -0.38 -14.60
CA PHE A 168 7.30 0.78 -14.54
C PHE A 168 7.63 1.85 -15.58
N ASN A 169 8.88 1.98 -16.02
CA ASN A 169 9.27 2.89 -17.09
C ASN A 169 8.68 2.47 -18.45
N LEU A 170 8.45 1.17 -18.66
CA LEU A 170 7.78 0.67 -19.86
C LEU A 170 6.28 1.02 -19.88
N TRP A 171 5.67 1.25 -18.71
CA TRP A 171 4.22 1.46 -18.55
C TRP A 171 3.85 2.94 -18.40
N THR A 172 4.74 3.77 -17.84
CA THR A 172 4.49 5.21 -17.68
C THR A 172 4.52 5.97 -19.00
N ASN A 173 5.32 5.55 -19.99
CA ASN A 173 5.33 6.18 -21.32
C ASN A 173 4.09 5.79 -22.16
N SER A 174 3.56 4.57 -21.99
CA SER A 174 2.37 4.11 -22.73
C SER A 174 1.05 4.65 -22.16
N LEU A 175 1.05 5.11 -20.91
CA LEU A 175 -0.11 5.75 -20.25
C LEU A 175 -0.14 7.28 -20.39
N LYS A 176 0.92 7.92 -20.89
CA LYS A 176 0.95 9.37 -21.19
C LYS A 176 0.31 9.74 -22.54
N ASN A 177 0.03 8.75 -23.39
CA ASN A 177 -0.48 8.94 -24.75
C ASN A 177 -1.94 8.48 -24.92
N LYS A 178 -2.78 8.61 -23.88
CA LYS A 178 -4.23 8.46 -24.00
C LYS A 178 -4.95 9.61 -23.33
#